data_AF-A0A914P3E1-F1
#
_entry.id   AF-A0A914P3E1-F1
#
_cell.length_a   1.000
_cell.length_b   1.000
_cell.length_c   1.000
_cell.angle_alpha   90.00
_cell.angle_beta   90.00
_cell.angle_gamma   90.00
#
_symmetry.space_group_name_H-M   'P 1'
#
loop_
_entity.id
_entity.type
_entity.pdbx_description
1 polymer ?
#
loop_
_entity_poly.entity_id
_entity_poly.type
_entity_poly.pdbx_seq_one_letter_code
_entity_poly.pdbx_strand_id
1 'polypeptide(L)'
;MFAIVLICLFLCIVHFMTTTIMLYGVIKRRPGMILPFFFTGIPTVVMCTAYAVLWWSGDIFNEQLTMSVTEFVLSLGINAICIVIVLFYYYRLTGQLTSDGPRQKPPFHTNYWNYPNDSHRISYETGTVPPWRTEWSEEPPWALEQKLRRRERLGTPVRPILGYKQGSRQSWRRSADNLYREYPQYPTLQPRQASTPQIQQIPTPAPIPTPLPTPMPMPQPSRPPSYQTMRSNSSPAPEKASIRNYEEQCRERRRSKRRSKSRNKEAAATASREAQEFLRRKSPQRVSFTRRAPKVYERTPESSISGGLKEKHTVV
;
A
#
# COMPACT_ATOMS: atom_id res chain seq x y z
N MET A 1 -12.38 -31.25 -33.08
CA MET A 1 -13.28 -30.61 -32.09
C MET A 1 -13.17 -31.22 -30.69
N PHE A 2 -13.37 -32.54 -30.49
CA PHE A 2 -13.33 -33.12 -29.13
C PHE A 2 -12.01 -32.87 -28.36
N ALA A 3 -10.86 -33.06 -29.01
CA ALA A 3 -9.55 -32.84 -28.38
C ALA A 3 -9.33 -31.39 -27.90
N ILE A 4 -9.74 -30.38 -28.69
CA ILE A 4 -9.57 -28.97 -28.29
C ILE A 4 -10.48 -28.61 -27.10
N VAL A 5 -11.67 -29.20 -27.02
CA VAL A 5 -12.58 -29.03 -25.88
C VAL A 5 -11.94 -29.61 -24.61
N LEU A 6 -11.35 -30.81 -24.68
CA LEU A 6 -10.66 -31.41 -23.53
C LEU A 6 -9.44 -30.58 -23.08
N ILE A 7 -8.66 -30.05 -24.02
CA ILE A 7 -7.52 -29.19 -23.71
C ILE A 7 -8.00 -27.88 -23.06
N CYS A 8 -9.07 -27.25 -23.57
CA CYS A 8 -9.64 -26.05 -22.98
C CYS A 8 -10.16 -26.32 -21.56
N LEU A 9 -10.86 -27.45 -21.35
CA LEU A 9 -11.33 -27.86 -20.03
C LEU A 9 -10.16 -28.04 -19.03
N PHE A 10 -9.11 -28.73 -19.45
CA PHE A 10 -7.91 -28.93 -18.63
C PHE A 10 -7.25 -27.58 -18.29
N LEU A 11 -7.08 -26.69 -19.27
CA LEU A 11 -6.54 -25.34 -19.05
C LEU A 11 -7.40 -24.53 -18.10
N CYS A 12 -8.74 -24.63 -18.18
CA CYS A 12 -9.65 -23.97 -17.23
C CYS A 12 -9.45 -24.47 -15.80
N ILE A 13 -9.27 -25.78 -15.58
CA ILE A 13 -9.01 -26.35 -14.24
C ILE A 13 -7.67 -25.84 -13.70
N VAL A 14 -6.61 -25.90 -14.52
CA VAL A 14 -5.29 -25.40 -14.12
C VAL A 14 -5.34 -23.90 -13.84
N HIS A 15 -6.06 -23.13 -14.67
CA HIS A 15 -6.23 -21.69 -14.49
C HIS A 15 -6.99 -21.37 -13.19
N PHE A 16 -8.04 -22.13 -12.87
CA PHE A 16 -8.78 -22.01 -11.61
C PHE A 16 -7.86 -22.22 -10.40
N MET A 17 -7.02 -23.28 -10.43
CA MET A 17 -6.05 -23.53 -9.36
C MET A 17 -5.04 -22.37 -9.24
N THR A 18 -4.48 -21.88 -10.36
CA THR A 18 -3.57 -20.72 -10.32
C THR A 18 -4.23 -19.43 -9.84
N THR A 19 -5.53 -19.26 -10.08
CA THR A 19 -6.30 -18.10 -9.58
C THR A 19 -6.41 -18.11 -8.06
N THR A 20 -6.62 -19.29 -7.45
CA THR A 20 -6.62 -19.41 -5.97
C THR A 20 -5.23 -19.14 -5.37
N ILE A 21 -4.15 -19.62 -6.02
CA ILE A 21 -2.76 -19.32 -5.63
C ILE A 21 -2.47 -17.82 -5.74
N MET A 22 -2.92 -17.18 -6.83
CA MET A 22 -2.79 -15.75 -7.01
C MET A 22 -3.55 -14.97 -5.93
N LEU A 23 -4.80 -15.35 -5.63
CA LEU A 23 -5.59 -14.73 -4.56
C LEU A 23 -4.87 -14.82 -3.21
N TYR A 24 -4.31 -15.98 -2.89
CA TYR A 24 -3.47 -16.15 -1.69
C TYR A 24 -2.21 -15.28 -1.73
N GLY A 25 -1.56 -15.18 -2.90
CA GLY A 25 -0.41 -14.32 -3.15
C GLY A 25 -0.70 -12.83 -2.94
N VAL A 26 -1.89 -12.37 -3.35
CA VAL A 26 -2.40 -11.00 -3.12
C VAL A 26 -2.58 -10.72 -1.63
N ILE A 27 -3.18 -11.66 -0.87
CA ILE A 27 -3.39 -11.53 0.58
C ILE A 27 -2.04 -11.44 1.30
N LYS A 28 -1.07 -12.29 0.93
CA LYS A 28 0.28 -12.29 1.53
C LYS A 28 1.26 -11.29 0.90
N ARG A 29 0.84 -10.54 -0.12
CA ARG A 29 1.66 -9.57 -0.88
C ARG A 29 2.99 -10.14 -1.37
N ARG A 30 3.02 -11.40 -1.83
CA ARG A 30 4.22 -12.05 -2.37
C ARG A 30 4.15 -12.07 -3.90
N PRO A 31 4.97 -11.27 -4.62
CA PRO A 31 4.88 -11.15 -6.07
C PRO A 31 5.18 -12.46 -6.82
N GLY A 32 6.05 -13.32 -6.25
CA GLY A 32 6.38 -14.62 -6.84
C GLY A 32 5.19 -15.57 -6.98
N MET A 33 4.14 -15.41 -6.14
CA MET A 33 2.94 -16.26 -6.23
C MET A 33 1.93 -15.79 -7.28
N ILE A 34 2.13 -14.60 -7.85
CA ILE A 34 1.26 -14.03 -8.89
C ILE A 34 1.73 -14.47 -10.28
N LEU A 35 3.02 -14.76 -10.44
CA LEU A 35 3.64 -15.11 -11.72
C LEU A 35 2.99 -16.32 -12.44
N PRO A 36 2.65 -17.44 -11.75
CA PRO A 36 2.04 -18.60 -12.41
C PRO A 36 0.69 -18.30 -13.09
N PHE A 37 -0.04 -17.28 -12.63
CA PHE A 37 -1.32 -16.87 -13.23
C PHE A 37 -1.16 -16.39 -14.67
N PHE A 38 -0.06 -15.71 -15.01
CA PHE A 38 0.17 -15.23 -16.38
C PHE A 38 0.48 -16.39 -17.34
N PHE A 39 1.22 -17.39 -16.86
CA PHE A 39 1.55 -18.59 -17.64
C PHE A 39 0.33 -19.44 -17.97
N THR A 40 -0.73 -19.39 -17.18
CA THR A 40 -1.99 -20.08 -17.48
C THR A 40 -2.99 -19.18 -18.19
N GLY A 41 -3.09 -17.91 -17.78
CA GLY A 41 -4.05 -16.95 -18.35
C GLY A 41 -3.81 -16.65 -19.83
N ILE A 42 -2.55 -16.46 -20.26
CA ILE A 42 -2.25 -16.16 -21.67
C ILE A 42 -2.62 -17.34 -22.58
N PRO A 43 -2.17 -18.58 -22.33
CA PRO A 43 -2.61 -19.74 -23.12
C PRO A 43 -4.11 -19.97 -23.08
N THR A 44 -4.79 -19.74 -21.95
CA THR A 44 -6.26 -19.85 -21.88
C THR A 44 -6.93 -18.86 -22.83
N VAL A 45 -6.50 -17.60 -22.87
CA VAL A 45 -7.05 -16.60 -23.79
C VAL A 45 -6.81 -16.98 -25.26
N VAL A 46 -5.58 -17.40 -25.59
CA VAL A 46 -5.23 -17.84 -26.96
C VAL A 46 -6.04 -19.06 -27.38
N MET A 47 -6.17 -20.07 -26.50
CA MET A 47 -6.92 -21.29 -26.79
C MET A 47 -8.43 -21.06 -26.86
N CYS A 48 -9.01 -20.22 -26.00
CA CYS A 48 -10.42 -19.81 -26.11
C CYS A 48 -10.69 -19.06 -27.43
N THR A 49 -9.74 -18.24 -27.87
CA THR A 49 -9.84 -17.54 -29.16
C THR A 49 -9.76 -18.51 -30.33
N ALA A 50 -8.80 -19.45 -30.31
CA ALA A 50 -8.69 -20.48 -31.33
C ALA A 50 -9.95 -21.38 -31.38
N TYR A 51 -10.50 -21.74 -30.22
CA TYR A 51 -11.75 -22.49 -30.11
C TYR A 51 -12.93 -21.73 -30.73
N ALA A 52 -13.07 -20.43 -30.43
CA ALA A 52 -14.13 -19.61 -31.01
C ALA A 52 -14.01 -19.48 -32.54
N VAL A 53 -12.80 -19.22 -33.05
CA VAL A 53 -12.54 -19.14 -34.51
C VAL A 53 -12.85 -20.46 -35.21
N LEU A 54 -12.41 -21.58 -34.63
CA LEU A 54 -12.73 -22.91 -35.16
C LEU A 54 -14.24 -23.18 -35.15
N TRP A 55 -14.94 -22.78 -34.09
CA TRP A 55 -16.39 -22.94 -34.00
C TRP A 55 -17.14 -22.08 -35.02
N TRP A 56 -16.73 -20.83 -35.21
CA TRP A 56 -17.31 -19.93 -36.21
C TRP A 56 -17.04 -20.38 -37.65
N SER A 57 -15.93 -21.07 -37.90
CA SER A 57 -15.65 -21.67 -39.21
C SER A 57 -16.51 -22.88 -39.54
N GLY A 58 -17.22 -23.46 -38.56
CA GLY A 58 -17.92 -24.73 -38.65
C GLY A 58 -19.36 -24.69 -39.18
N ASP A 59 -19.84 -23.56 -39.71
CA ASP A 59 -21.15 -23.44 -40.38
C ASP A 59 -22.37 -23.88 -39.52
N ILE A 60 -22.39 -23.48 -38.24
CA ILE A 60 -23.52 -23.76 -37.33
C ILE A 60 -24.38 -22.49 -37.19
N PHE A 61 -25.58 -22.51 -37.78
CA PHE A 61 -26.47 -21.34 -37.85
C PHE A 61 -27.42 -21.15 -36.65
N ASN A 62 -27.68 -19.86 -36.40
CA ASN A 62 -28.70 -19.22 -35.55
C ASN A 62 -28.57 -19.32 -34.02
N GLU A 63 -28.97 -20.41 -33.37
CA GLU A 63 -29.09 -20.39 -31.88
C GLU A 63 -27.78 -20.76 -31.17
N GLN A 64 -27.03 -21.73 -31.71
CA GLN A 64 -25.75 -22.14 -31.13
C GLN A 64 -24.64 -21.12 -31.39
N LEU A 65 -24.75 -20.33 -32.46
CA LEU A 65 -23.81 -19.25 -32.76
C LEU A 65 -23.93 -18.12 -31.74
N THR A 66 -25.14 -17.67 -31.45
CA THR A 66 -25.32 -16.58 -30.48
C THR A 66 -24.84 -16.98 -29.09
N MET A 67 -25.20 -18.17 -28.61
CA MET A 67 -24.75 -18.69 -27.30
C MET A 67 -23.22 -18.79 -27.20
N SER A 68 -22.55 -19.33 -28.23
CA SER A 68 -21.08 -19.43 -28.26
C SER A 68 -20.39 -18.07 -28.36
N VAL A 69 -20.98 -17.10 -29.08
CA VAL A 69 -20.47 -15.72 -29.13
C VAL A 69 -20.61 -15.04 -27.76
N THR A 70 -21.73 -15.20 -27.05
CA THR A 70 -21.87 -14.61 -25.71
C THR A 70 -20.89 -15.25 -24.72
N GLU A 71 -20.75 -16.57 -24.75
CA GLU A 71 -19.77 -17.28 -23.93
C GLU A 71 -18.34 -16.83 -24.25
N PHE A 72 -18.02 -16.65 -25.53
CA PHE A 72 -16.73 -16.15 -25.97
C PHE A 72 -16.48 -14.71 -25.51
N VAL A 73 -17.41 -13.78 -25.71
CA VAL A 73 -17.25 -12.38 -25.31
C VAL A 73 -17.16 -12.25 -23.80
N LEU A 74 -17.97 -13.00 -23.05
CA LEU A 74 -17.96 -12.97 -21.59
C LEU A 74 -16.67 -13.60 -21.04
N SER A 75 -16.22 -14.72 -21.61
CA SER A 75 -14.96 -15.37 -21.22
C SER A 75 -13.75 -14.54 -21.63
N LEU A 76 -13.64 -14.12 -22.89
CA LEU A 76 -12.52 -13.34 -23.41
C LEU A 76 -12.47 -11.95 -22.76
N GLY A 77 -13.58 -11.22 -22.75
CA GLY A 77 -13.64 -9.86 -22.25
C GLY A 77 -13.29 -9.77 -20.77
N ILE A 78 -13.91 -10.63 -19.94
CA ILE A 78 -13.65 -10.63 -18.50
C ILE A 78 -12.22 -11.12 -18.22
N ASN A 79 -11.76 -12.22 -18.85
CA ASN A 79 -10.43 -12.76 -18.58
C ASN A 79 -9.32 -11.83 -19.07
N ALA A 80 -9.47 -11.19 -20.24
CA ALA A 80 -8.50 -10.23 -20.76
C ALA A 80 -8.38 -8.99 -19.85
N ILE A 81 -9.51 -8.42 -19.43
CA ILE A 81 -9.52 -7.28 -18.48
C ILE A 81 -8.88 -7.69 -17.15
N CYS A 82 -9.18 -8.89 -16.65
CA CYS A 82 -8.55 -9.43 -15.43
C CYS A 82 -7.03 -9.54 -15.58
N ILE A 83 -6.51 -10.05 -16.70
CA ILE A 83 -5.06 -10.12 -16.95
C ILE A 83 -4.43 -8.73 -16.91
N VAL A 84 -5.04 -7.73 -17.55
CA VAL A 84 -4.54 -6.34 -17.54
C VAL A 84 -4.51 -5.77 -16.12
N ILE A 85 -5.59 -5.95 -15.33
CA ILE A 85 -5.65 -5.47 -13.95
C ILE A 85 -4.60 -6.16 -13.08
N VAL A 86 -4.45 -7.49 -13.19
CA VAL A 86 -3.44 -8.26 -12.44
C VAL A 86 -2.02 -7.86 -12.86
N LEU A 87 -1.80 -7.55 -14.14
CA LEU A 87 -0.53 -7.04 -14.65
C LEU A 87 -0.18 -5.68 -14.05
N PHE A 88 -1.11 -4.72 -14.05
CA PHE A 88 -0.90 -3.43 -13.37
C PHE A 88 -0.64 -3.61 -11.87
N TYR A 89 -1.37 -4.52 -11.22
CA TYR A 89 -1.16 -4.83 -9.81
C TYR A 89 0.22 -5.47 -9.55
N TYR A 90 0.66 -6.37 -10.43
CA TYR A 90 1.98 -6.99 -10.38
C TYR A 90 3.08 -5.93 -10.51
N TYR A 91 3.02 -5.07 -11.52
CA TYR A 91 3.96 -3.97 -11.71
C TYR A 91 3.97 -2.97 -10.54
N ARG A 92 2.80 -2.77 -9.91
CA ARG A 92 2.69 -1.96 -8.69
C ARG A 92 3.40 -2.63 -7.51
N LEU A 93 3.32 -3.95 -7.37
CA LEU A 93 3.98 -4.69 -6.29
C LEU A 93 5.50 -4.79 -6.48
N THR A 94 5.98 -4.97 -7.71
CA THR A 94 7.42 -4.92 -8.02
C THR A 94 8.00 -3.52 -7.92
N GLY A 95 7.14 -2.50 -7.88
CA GLY A 95 7.53 -1.10 -7.69
C GLY A 95 8.00 -0.41 -8.97
N GLN A 96 7.84 -1.04 -10.14
CA GLN A 96 8.26 -0.48 -11.44
C GLN A 96 7.37 0.69 -11.93
N LEU A 97 6.13 0.81 -11.43
CA LEU A 97 5.21 1.88 -11.85
C LEU A 97 5.02 2.99 -10.81
N THR A 98 5.60 2.86 -9.63
CA THR A 98 5.61 3.93 -8.63
C THR A 98 6.91 4.71 -8.78
N SER A 99 6.83 5.87 -9.44
CA SER A 99 7.91 6.83 -9.66
C SER A 99 8.99 6.83 -8.57
N ASP A 100 10.23 7.08 -8.98
CA ASP A 100 11.42 7.37 -8.16
C ASP A 100 11.30 8.60 -7.24
N GLY A 101 10.08 9.02 -6.87
CA GLY A 101 9.89 9.83 -5.69
C GLY A 101 10.55 9.10 -4.51
N PRO A 102 11.50 9.75 -3.81
CA PRO A 102 12.36 9.07 -2.85
C PRO A 102 11.46 8.32 -1.88
N ARG A 103 11.54 6.98 -1.93
CA ARG A 103 10.90 6.10 -0.96
C ARG A 103 11.16 6.74 0.39
N GLN A 104 10.13 7.31 1.00
CA GLN A 104 10.22 7.80 2.36
C GLN A 104 10.77 6.62 3.15
N LYS A 105 11.99 6.84 3.66
CA LYS A 105 12.80 5.87 4.36
C LYS A 105 11.87 5.05 5.28
N PRO A 106 12.02 3.72 5.34
CA PRO A 106 11.26 2.91 6.27
C PRO A 106 11.30 3.59 7.64
N PRO A 107 10.17 3.62 8.38
CA PRO A 107 10.12 4.27 9.67
C PRO A 107 11.29 3.75 10.51
N PHE A 108 12.12 4.69 10.95
CA PHE A 108 13.17 4.53 11.95
C PHE A 108 12.69 3.58 13.07
N HIS A 109 13.02 2.29 12.96
CA HIS A 109 12.95 1.21 13.96
C HIS A 109 12.88 -0.09 13.15
N THR A 110 13.88 -0.96 13.09
CA THR A 110 14.71 -1.51 14.17
C THR A 110 15.85 -2.32 13.51
N ASN A 111 17.00 -2.37 14.20
CA ASN A 111 18.17 -3.22 13.94
C ASN A 111 19.23 -2.65 13.01
N TYR A 112 19.87 -1.60 13.52
CA TYR A 112 21.15 -1.04 13.07
C TYR A 112 22.38 -1.84 13.55
N TRP A 113 22.25 -3.14 13.84
CA TRP A 113 23.32 -3.91 14.51
C TRP A 113 23.72 -5.22 13.81
N ASN A 114 23.41 -5.39 12.53
CA ASN A 114 23.97 -6.54 11.79
C ASN A 114 24.05 -6.25 10.28
N TYR A 115 24.93 -5.33 9.90
CA TYR A 115 25.58 -5.43 8.59
C TYR A 115 26.97 -6.04 8.84
N PRO A 116 27.28 -7.19 8.24
CA PRO A 116 28.59 -7.79 8.37
C PRO A 116 29.59 -6.87 7.70
N ASN A 117 30.53 -6.32 8.48
CA ASN A 117 31.78 -5.68 8.06
C ASN A 117 31.89 -5.34 6.57
N ASP A 118 31.17 -4.29 6.13
CA ASP A 118 31.57 -3.56 4.94
C ASP A 118 32.81 -2.75 5.32
N SER A 119 33.97 -3.32 5.05
CA SER A 119 35.30 -2.70 5.06
C SER A 119 35.44 -1.54 4.05
N HIS A 120 34.35 -1.16 3.38
CA HIS A 120 34.26 0.04 2.53
C HIS A 120 33.47 1.18 3.18
N ARG A 121 33.55 1.34 4.51
CA ARG A 121 33.32 2.67 5.07
C ARG A 121 34.43 3.58 4.57
N ILE A 122 34.10 4.37 3.55
CA ILE A 122 34.82 5.59 3.20
C ILE A 122 34.78 6.44 4.47
N SER A 123 35.86 6.38 5.24
CA SER A 123 36.08 7.22 6.41
C SER A 123 36.16 8.66 5.90
N TYR A 124 35.03 9.36 5.94
CA TYR A 124 35.06 10.81 5.82
C TYR A 124 35.83 11.33 7.02
N GLU A 125 36.88 12.10 6.73
CA GLU A 125 37.73 12.72 7.72
C GLU A 125 36.86 13.53 8.68
N THR A 126 37.10 13.33 9.98
CA THR A 126 36.28 13.85 11.08
C THR A 126 36.29 15.38 11.06
N GLY A 127 35.39 15.99 10.28
CA GLY A 127 35.30 17.44 10.09
C GLY A 127 34.84 17.86 8.70
N THR A 128 35.04 17.03 7.68
CA THR A 128 34.57 17.34 6.32
C THR A 128 33.13 16.85 6.14
N VAL A 129 32.23 17.83 6.05
CA VAL A 129 30.84 17.62 5.67
C VAL A 129 30.81 16.97 4.27
N PRO A 130 30.06 15.87 4.06
CA PRO A 130 29.98 15.22 2.75
C PRO A 130 29.52 16.21 1.66
N PRO A 131 30.02 16.13 0.42
CA PRO A 131 29.75 17.12 -0.63
C PRO A 131 28.26 17.28 -0.97
N TRP A 132 27.45 16.23 -0.81
CA TRP A 132 25.99 16.32 -0.98
C TRP A 132 25.29 17.16 0.11
N ARG A 133 25.94 17.41 1.25
CA ARG A 133 25.39 18.20 2.36
C ARG A 133 25.68 19.70 2.18
N THR A 134 26.67 20.05 1.37
CA THR A 134 26.90 21.44 0.90
C THR A 134 25.94 21.85 -0.21
N GLU A 135 25.31 20.91 -0.93
CA GLU A 135 24.27 21.22 -1.94
C GLU A 135 22.91 21.57 -1.31
N TRP A 136 22.72 21.31 -0.01
CA TRP A 136 21.49 21.68 0.66
C TRP A 136 21.55 23.17 0.96
N SER A 137 20.58 23.92 0.43
CA SER A 137 20.39 25.31 0.81
C SER A 137 20.34 25.42 2.34
N GLU A 138 21.05 26.39 2.91
CA GLU A 138 21.01 26.67 4.36
C GLU A 138 19.57 26.94 4.82
N GLU A 139 18.75 27.47 3.91
CA GLU A 139 17.33 27.65 4.13
C GLU A 139 16.57 26.34 3.89
N PRO A 140 15.84 25.84 4.90
CA PRO A 140 14.96 24.71 4.70
C PRO A 140 13.84 25.09 3.73
N PRO A 141 13.37 24.15 2.89
CA PRO A 141 12.24 24.42 2.00
C PRO A 141 11.03 24.91 2.81
N TRP A 142 10.35 25.94 2.30
CA TRP A 142 9.24 26.64 2.99
C TRP A 142 8.17 25.71 3.58
N ALA A 143 7.93 24.53 2.97
CA ALA A 143 6.98 23.54 3.45
C ALA A 143 7.42 22.87 4.76
N LEU A 144 8.73 22.68 4.96
CA LEU A 144 9.32 22.20 6.21
C LEU A 144 9.22 23.29 7.28
N GLU A 145 9.52 24.54 6.90
CA GLU A 145 9.40 25.69 7.79
C GLU A 145 7.96 25.89 8.28
N GLN A 146 6.96 25.77 7.39
CA GLN A 146 5.55 25.79 7.78
C GLN A 146 5.19 24.66 8.74
N LYS A 147 5.75 23.45 8.58
CA LYS A 147 5.51 22.34 9.51
C LYS A 147 6.15 22.59 10.87
N LEU A 148 7.35 23.16 10.90
CA LEU A 148 8.03 23.55 12.13
C LEU A 148 7.28 24.67 12.84
N ARG A 149 6.90 25.76 12.15
CA ARG A 149 6.05 26.82 12.70
C ARG A 149 4.71 26.31 13.22
N ARG A 150 4.08 25.34 12.52
CA ARG A 150 2.85 24.69 13.01
C ARG A 150 3.09 23.91 14.30
N ARG A 151 4.23 23.19 14.42
CA ARG A 151 4.60 22.46 15.63
C ARG A 151 4.97 23.37 16.80
N GLU A 152 5.65 24.48 16.52
CA GLU A 152 6.01 25.49 17.50
C GLU A 152 4.76 26.16 18.09
N ARG A 153 3.77 26.50 17.25
CA ARG A 153 2.46 27.00 17.70
C ARG A 153 1.66 26.00 18.54
N LEU A 154 1.92 24.71 18.38
CA LEU A 154 1.28 23.64 19.17
C LEU A 154 1.90 23.50 20.56
N GLY A 155 2.92 24.32 20.91
CA GLY A 155 3.50 24.37 22.25
C GLY A 155 4.00 23.03 22.75
N THR A 156 4.27 22.09 21.85
CA THR A 156 4.79 20.77 22.23
C THR A 156 6.30 20.92 22.31
N PRO A 157 6.90 21.04 23.51
CA PRO A 157 8.34 21.11 23.62
C PRO A 157 8.89 19.86 22.92
N VAL A 158 9.86 20.07 22.04
CA VAL A 158 10.64 18.99 21.42
C VAL A 158 11.34 18.28 22.56
N ARG A 159 10.69 17.26 23.13
CA ARG A 159 11.37 16.36 24.05
C ARG A 159 12.49 15.72 23.22
N PRO A 160 13.76 15.85 23.62
CA PRO A 160 14.84 15.12 22.96
C PRO A 160 14.43 13.66 22.95
N ILE A 161 14.47 13.04 21.77
CA ILE A 161 14.11 11.64 21.56
C ILE A 161 15.23 10.80 22.18
N LEU A 162 15.23 10.71 23.50
CA LEU A 162 15.82 9.60 24.24
C LEU A 162 14.76 8.50 24.20
N GLY A 163 15.00 7.54 23.31
CA GLY A 163 14.08 6.47 22.97
C GLY A 163 13.74 5.60 24.18
N TYR A 164 12.57 5.82 24.75
CA TYR A 164 11.90 4.82 25.58
C TYR A 164 10.51 4.56 25.01
N LYS A 165 10.38 3.33 24.53
CA LYS A 165 9.20 2.73 23.91
C LYS A 165 8.00 2.88 24.86
N GLN A 166 7.01 3.66 24.44
CA GLN A 166 5.74 3.84 25.16
C GLN A 166 4.87 2.59 24.96
N GLY A 167 5.18 1.53 25.70
CA GLY A 167 4.31 0.38 25.89
C GLY A 167 3.09 0.75 26.75
N SER A 168 1.92 0.33 26.28
CA SER A 168 0.67 0.09 27.02
C SER A 168 0.55 0.79 28.39
N ARG A 169 -0.26 1.86 28.43
CA ARG A 169 -0.62 2.64 29.62
C ARG A 169 -1.28 1.87 30.79
N GLN A 170 -1.46 0.55 30.71
CA GLN A 170 -2.10 -0.25 31.76
C GLN A 170 -1.14 -1.17 32.55
N SER A 171 0.11 -1.36 32.13
CA SER A 171 1.04 -2.28 32.82
C SER A 171 1.97 -1.61 33.86
N TRP A 172 2.06 -0.29 33.89
CA TRP A 172 3.09 0.42 34.68
C TRP A 172 2.77 0.61 36.18
N ARG A 173 1.52 0.38 36.63
CA ARG A 173 1.20 0.48 38.07
C ARG A 173 1.61 -0.73 38.91
N ARG A 174 2.07 -1.84 38.30
CA ARG A 174 2.56 -3.02 39.05
C ARG A 174 4.08 -3.24 39.02
N SER A 175 4.82 -2.50 38.20
CA SER A 175 6.29 -2.65 38.09
C SER A 175 7.10 -1.55 38.77
N ALA A 176 6.48 -0.46 39.22
CA ALA A 176 7.21 0.63 39.88
C ALA A 176 7.70 0.25 41.30
N ASP A 177 7.03 -0.68 41.98
CA ASP A 177 7.39 -1.04 43.36
C ASP A 177 8.53 -2.07 43.46
N ASN A 178 8.91 -2.73 42.36
CA ASN A 178 9.90 -3.82 42.38
C ASN A 178 11.28 -3.45 41.80
N LEU A 179 11.50 -2.21 41.35
CA LEU A 179 12.74 -1.82 40.66
C LEU A 179 13.71 -0.95 41.49
N TYR A 180 13.40 -0.69 42.77
CA TYR A 180 14.29 0.05 43.66
C TYR A 180 15.18 -0.83 44.55
N ARG A 181 15.14 -2.16 44.42
CA ARG A 181 15.84 -3.06 45.35
C ARG A 181 17.21 -3.56 44.89
N GLU A 182 17.61 -3.35 43.64
CA GLU A 182 18.87 -3.92 43.14
C GLU A 182 19.50 -3.01 42.07
N TYR A 183 20.27 -2.03 42.52
CA TYR A 183 21.37 -1.49 41.72
C TYR A 183 22.64 -1.52 42.58
N PRO A 184 23.71 -2.22 42.15
CA PRO A 184 25.01 -2.10 42.77
C PRO A 184 25.54 -0.67 42.59
N GLN A 185 26.03 -0.07 43.68
CA GLN A 185 26.70 1.23 43.67
C GLN A 185 27.91 1.15 42.74
N TYR A 186 27.92 1.95 41.67
CA TYR A 186 29.13 2.17 40.89
C TYR A 186 30.06 3.14 41.64
N PRO A 187 31.37 2.88 41.67
CA PRO A 187 32.33 3.76 42.31
C PRO A 187 32.39 5.12 41.59
N THR A 188 32.24 6.18 42.38
CA THR A 188 32.36 7.58 41.98
C THR A 188 33.76 7.84 41.42
N LEU A 189 33.89 7.99 40.10
CA LEU A 189 35.13 8.46 39.48
C LEU A 189 35.28 9.96 39.69
N GLN A 190 36.37 10.35 40.35
CA GLN A 190 36.75 11.74 40.58
C GLN A 190 37.06 12.47 39.26
N PRO A 191 36.75 13.78 39.14
CA PRO A 191 37.08 14.57 37.97
C PRO A 191 38.60 14.78 37.85
N ARG A 192 39.20 14.20 36.81
CA ARG A 192 40.58 14.46 36.39
C ARG A 192 40.64 15.88 35.81
N GLN A 193 41.41 16.77 36.44
CA GLN A 193 41.73 18.10 35.91
C GLN A 193 42.40 17.96 34.55
N ALA A 194 41.74 18.47 33.50
CA ALA A 194 42.32 18.58 32.17
C ALA A 194 43.11 19.89 32.10
N SER A 195 44.41 19.77 31.87
CA SER A 195 45.31 20.87 31.58
C SER A 195 45.00 21.45 30.18
N THR A 196 44.84 22.77 30.14
CA THR A 196 44.59 23.58 28.95
C THR A 196 45.78 23.50 27.98
N PRO A 197 45.60 23.08 26.72
CA PRO A 197 46.66 23.20 25.72
C PRO A 197 46.80 24.65 25.27
N GLN A 198 48.04 25.15 25.22
CA GLN A 198 48.37 26.46 24.67
C GLN A 198 48.13 26.49 23.16
N ILE A 199 47.36 27.49 22.72
CA ILE A 199 47.07 27.76 21.31
C ILE A 199 48.30 28.41 20.69
N GLN A 200 48.98 27.69 19.81
CA GLN A 200 50.07 28.21 18.98
C GLN A 200 49.47 29.08 17.87
N GLN A 201 49.78 30.38 17.88
CA GLN A 201 49.28 31.35 16.91
C GLN A 201 49.89 31.06 15.53
N ILE A 202 49.03 30.76 14.55
CA ILE A 202 49.40 30.64 13.14
C ILE A 202 49.30 32.05 12.52
N PRO A 203 50.34 32.56 11.83
CA PRO A 203 50.30 33.87 11.22
C PRO A 203 49.29 33.92 10.06
N THR A 204 48.48 34.98 10.06
CA THR A 204 47.46 35.29 9.05
C THR A 204 48.12 35.55 7.68
N PRO A 205 47.74 34.83 6.61
CA PRO A 205 48.24 35.13 5.27
C PRO A 205 47.58 36.39 4.69
N ALA A 206 48.38 37.16 3.94
CA ALA A 206 48.01 38.43 3.32
C ALA A 206 46.89 38.28 2.25
N PRO A 207 46.04 39.30 2.06
CA PRO A 207 44.94 39.24 1.10
C PRO A 207 45.43 39.20 -0.35
N ILE A 208 44.92 38.24 -1.12
CA ILE A 208 45.12 38.12 -2.57
C ILE A 208 44.27 39.19 -3.27
N PRO A 209 44.84 39.97 -4.22
CA PRO A 209 44.10 41.00 -4.94
C PRO A 209 43.05 40.38 -5.88
N THR A 210 41.82 40.89 -5.78
CA THR A 210 40.67 40.55 -6.62
C THR A 210 40.92 40.95 -8.09
N PRO A 211 40.75 40.06 -9.07
CA PRO A 211 40.87 40.42 -10.47
C PRO A 211 39.69 41.28 -10.94
N LEU A 212 40.02 42.27 -11.77
CA LEU A 212 39.13 43.24 -12.41
C LEU A 212 38.14 42.55 -13.37
N PRO A 213 36.82 42.87 -13.33
CA PRO A 213 35.84 42.21 -14.18
C PRO A 213 35.98 42.63 -15.66
N THR A 214 36.11 41.62 -16.53
CA THR A 214 36.07 41.76 -17.98
C THR A 214 34.67 42.19 -18.44
N PRO A 215 34.52 43.24 -19.27
CA PRO A 215 33.21 43.68 -19.77
C PRO A 215 32.59 42.66 -20.72
N MET A 216 31.32 42.32 -20.50
CA MET A 216 30.55 41.47 -21.41
C MET A 216 30.20 42.22 -22.71
N PRO A 217 30.22 41.54 -23.86
CA PRO A 217 29.78 42.13 -25.13
C PRO A 217 28.27 42.37 -25.16
N MET A 218 27.92 43.54 -25.68
CA MET A 218 26.56 44.06 -25.82
C MET A 218 25.80 43.29 -26.92
N PRO A 219 24.58 42.78 -26.66
CA PRO A 219 23.78 42.12 -27.69
C PRO A 219 23.25 43.13 -28.72
N GLN A 220 23.42 42.77 -29.99
CA GLN A 220 23.00 43.50 -31.18
C GLN A 220 21.46 43.48 -31.31
N PRO A 221 20.81 44.60 -31.68
CA PRO A 221 19.35 44.67 -31.75
C PRO A 221 18.79 43.86 -32.93
N SER A 222 18.04 42.81 -32.62
CA SER A 222 17.22 42.07 -33.58
C SER A 222 15.94 42.84 -33.90
N ARG A 223 15.74 43.01 -35.22
CA ARG A 223 14.64 43.65 -35.96
C ARG A 223 13.23 43.40 -35.37
N PRO A 224 12.35 44.41 -35.27
CA PRO A 224 10.99 44.22 -34.76
C PRO A 224 10.09 43.53 -35.80
N PRO A 225 9.23 42.57 -35.38
CA PRO A 225 8.13 42.11 -36.20
C PRO A 225 6.98 43.13 -36.18
N SER A 226 6.39 43.32 -37.35
CA SER A 226 5.20 44.13 -37.62
C SER A 226 4.02 43.73 -36.72
N TYR A 227 3.54 44.67 -35.90
CA TYR A 227 2.30 44.51 -35.15
C TYR A 227 1.10 44.69 -36.08
N GLN A 228 0.35 43.60 -36.32
CA GLN A 228 -1.05 43.71 -36.73
C GLN A 228 -1.87 44.19 -35.53
N THR A 229 -2.53 45.32 -35.73
CA THR A 229 -3.50 45.94 -34.82
C THR A 229 -4.71 45.02 -34.63
N MET A 230 -4.71 44.24 -33.55
CA MET A 230 -5.95 43.70 -32.99
C MET A 230 -6.44 44.67 -31.92
N ARG A 231 -7.51 45.37 -32.31
CA ARG A 231 -8.29 46.36 -31.56
C ARG A 231 -8.79 45.73 -30.25
N SER A 232 -8.20 46.10 -29.12
CA SER A 232 -8.70 45.73 -27.79
C SER A 232 -9.81 46.68 -27.37
N ASN A 233 -11.03 46.16 -27.29
CA ASN A 233 -12.10 46.79 -26.52
C ASN A 233 -11.75 46.64 -25.04
N SER A 234 -11.42 47.76 -24.41
CA SER A 234 -11.27 47.89 -22.97
C SER A 234 -12.60 47.60 -22.28
N SER A 235 -12.67 46.46 -21.58
CA SER A 235 -13.73 46.15 -20.61
C SER A 235 -13.10 46.12 -19.21
N PRO A 236 -13.69 46.77 -18.20
CA PRO A 236 -13.03 46.98 -16.91
C PRO A 236 -13.00 45.70 -16.07
N ALA A 237 -11.79 45.27 -15.71
CA ALA A 237 -11.40 44.49 -14.53
C ALA A 237 -12.34 43.39 -14.00
N PRO A 238 -12.10 42.10 -14.33
CA PRO A 238 -12.75 40.95 -13.68
C PRO A 238 -11.86 40.18 -12.68
N GLU A 239 -10.67 40.66 -12.34
CA GLU A 239 -9.67 39.82 -11.67
C GLU A 239 -10.00 39.50 -10.19
N LYS A 240 -10.74 40.37 -9.50
CA LYS A 240 -11.13 40.12 -8.09
C LYS A 240 -12.38 39.22 -7.96
N ALA A 241 -13.21 39.14 -8.99
CA ALA A 241 -14.41 38.29 -8.97
C ALA A 241 -14.07 36.81 -9.21
N SER A 242 -13.05 36.51 -10.02
CA SER A 242 -12.67 35.12 -10.33
C SER A 242 -12.05 34.40 -9.13
N ILE A 243 -11.25 35.10 -8.31
CA ILE A 243 -10.63 34.54 -7.11
C ILE A 243 -11.69 34.18 -6.07
N ARG A 244 -12.72 35.04 -5.89
CA ARG A 244 -13.80 34.79 -4.93
C ARG A 244 -14.63 33.57 -5.32
N ASN A 245 -14.94 33.42 -6.61
CA ASN A 245 -15.64 32.24 -7.13
C ASN A 245 -14.83 30.94 -6.94
N TYR A 246 -13.51 31.00 -7.12
CA TYR A 246 -12.64 29.84 -6.92
C TYR A 246 -12.61 29.38 -5.45
N GLU A 247 -12.49 30.33 -4.50
CA GLU A 247 -12.51 30.01 -3.07
C GLU A 247 -13.84 29.40 -2.63
N GLU A 248 -14.96 29.91 -3.16
CA GLU A 248 -16.30 29.43 -2.86
C GLU A 248 -16.51 28.02 -3.41
N GLN A 249 -16.05 27.74 -4.64
CA GLN A 249 -16.04 26.41 -5.23
C GLN A 249 -15.18 25.42 -4.42
N CYS A 250 -14.01 25.86 -3.93
CA CYS A 250 -13.16 25.06 -3.04
C CYS A 250 -13.82 24.77 -1.68
N ARG A 251 -14.55 25.73 -1.10
CA ARG A 251 -15.31 25.55 0.14
C ARG A 251 -16.45 24.55 -0.06
N GLU A 252 -17.16 24.63 -1.17
CA GLU A 252 -18.27 23.73 -1.46
C GLU A 252 -17.79 22.29 -1.71
N ARG A 253 -16.64 22.12 -2.39
CA ARG A 253 -15.99 20.81 -2.54
C ARG A 253 -15.53 20.19 -1.22
N ARG A 254 -15.15 21.02 -0.24
CA ARG A 254 -14.82 20.54 1.13
C ARG A 254 -16.08 20.17 1.90
N ARG A 255 -17.18 20.93 1.75
CA ARG A 255 -18.48 20.62 2.36
C ARG A 255 -19.07 19.33 1.81
N SER A 256 -19.01 19.11 0.49
CA SER A 256 -19.51 17.88 -0.15
C SER A 256 -18.74 16.64 0.31
N LYS A 257 -17.41 16.71 0.43
CA LYS A 257 -16.58 15.62 1.00
C LYS A 257 -16.90 15.32 2.46
N ARG A 258 -17.22 16.34 3.27
CA ARG A 258 -17.64 16.14 4.67
C ARG A 258 -19.03 15.49 4.73
N ARG A 259 -19.96 15.90 3.87
CA ARG A 259 -21.31 15.31 3.77
C ARG A 259 -21.25 13.84 3.34
N SER A 260 -20.45 13.50 2.33
CA SER A 260 -20.31 12.10 1.89
C SER A 260 -19.68 11.22 2.96
N LYS A 261 -18.68 11.74 3.69
CA LYS A 261 -18.07 11.02 4.81
C LYS A 261 -19.04 10.81 5.98
N SER A 262 -19.92 11.77 6.26
CA SER A 262 -20.98 11.63 7.27
C SER A 262 -22.00 10.56 6.86
N ARG A 263 -22.48 10.60 5.60
CA ARG A 263 -23.42 9.61 5.07
C ARG A 263 -22.86 8.19 5.10
N ASN A 264 -21.60 8.00 4.73
CA ASN A 264 -20.96 6.68 4.80
C ASN A 264 -20.80 6.18 6.25
N LYS A 265 -20.56 7.10 7.20
CA LYS A 265 -20.47 6.76 8.63
C LYS A 265 -21.83 6.35 9.20
N GLU A 266 -22.89 7.06 8.83
CA GLU A 266 -24.27 6.72 9.19
C GLU A 266 -24.69 5.39 8.59
N ALA A 267 -24.44 5.16 7.28
CA ALA A 267 -24.74 3.89 6.63
C ALA A 267 -24.01 2.71 7.29
N ALA A 268 -22.73 2.88 7.67
CA ALA A 268 -21.97 1.87 8.39
C ALA A 268 -22.53 1.61 9.80
N ALA A 269 -22.99 2.65 10.50
CA ALA A 269 -23.62 2.51 11.82
C ALA A 269 -24.96 1.78 11.74
N THR A 270 -25.77 2.07 10.71
CA THR A 270 -27.05 1.38 10.46
C THR A 270 -26.83 -0.09 10.11
N ALA A 271 -25.90 -0.39 9.19
CA ALA A 271 -25.56 -1.77 8.83
C ALA A 271 -25.02 -2.58 10.04
N SER A 272 -24.23 -1.94 10.90
CA SER A 272 -23.75 -2.60 12.14
C SER A 272 -24.88 -2.89 13.13
N ARG A 273 -25.91 -2.04 13.20
CA ARG A 273 -27.10 -2.27 14.05
C ARG A 273 -27.93 -3.43 13.51
N GLU A 274 -28.19 -3.45 12.21
CA GLU A 274 -28.93 -4.55 11.56
C GLU A 274 -28.20 -5.89 11.70
N ALA A 275 -26.88 -5.90 11.54
CA ALA A 275 -26.07 -7.10 11.75
C ALA A 275 -26.16 -7.62 13.19
N GLN A 276 -26.11 -6.73 14.19
CA GLN A 276 -26.29 -7.12 15.60
C GLN A 276 -27.71 -7.63 15.88
N GLU A 277 -28.74 -7.02 15.27
CA GLU A 277 -30.12 -7.46 15.44
C GLU A 277 -30.35 -8.84 14.78
N PHE A 278 -29.76 -9.07 13.60
CA PHE A 278 -29.80 -10.36 12.94
C PHE A 278 -29.14 -11.46 13.79
N LEU A 279 -28.01 -11.16 14.43
CA LEU A 279 -27.35 -12.07 15.37
C LEU A 279 -28.20 -12.33 16.62
N ARG A 280 -28.93 -11.33 17.15
CA ARG A 280 -29.91 -11.55 18.24
C ARG A 280 -31.08 -12.42 17.81
N ARG A 281 -31.57 -12.27 16.58
CA ARG A 281 -32.70 -13.10 16.06
C ARG A 281 -32.29 -14.54 15.76
N LYS A 282 -31.03 -14.76 15.35
CA LYS A 282 -30.50 -16.09 15.03
C LYS A 282 -29.83 -16.80 16.19
N SER A 283 -29.75 -16.22 17.39
CA SER A 283 -29.31 -16.99 18.56
C SER A 283 -30.32 -18.11 18.79
N PRO A 284 -29.92 -19.39 18.61
CA PRO A 284 -30.81 -20.50 18.91
C PRO A 284 -31.24 -20.34 20.36
N GLN A 285 -32.54 -20.40 20.59
CA GLN A 285 -33.15 -20.37 21.92
C GLN A 285 -32.32 -21.28 22.81
N ARG A 286 -31.56 -20.68 23.73
CA ARG A 286 -30.59 -21.39 24.56
C ARG A 286 -31.39 -22.35 25.43
N VAL A 287 -31.58 -23.57 24.95
CA VAL A 287 -32.20 -24.65 25.70
C VAL A 287 -31.27 -24.89 26.88
N SER A 288 -31.64 -24.33 28.03
CA SER A 288 -30.98 -24.62 29.29
C SER A 288 -31.26 -26.09 29.61
N PHE A 289 -30.31 -26.96 29.27
CA PHE A 289 -30.31 -28.34 29.75
C PHE A 289 -30.17 -28.31 31.27
N THR A 290 -31.31 -28.36 31.97
CA THR A 290 -31.32 -28.74 33.37
C THR A 290 -30.77 -30.16 33.43
N ARG A 291 -29.67 -30.33 34.18
CA ARG A 291 -29.05 -31.63 34.47
C ARG A 291 -30.07 -32.52 35.20
N ARG A 292 -30.92 -33.23 34.46
CA ARG A 292 -31.56 -34.45 34.96
C ARG A 292 -30.69 -35.61 34.51
N ALA A 293 -30.18 -36.36 35.48
CA ALA A 293 -29.33 -37.52 35.24
C ALA A 293 -30.06 -38.53 34.33
N PRO A 294 -29.37 -39.09 33.32
CA PRO A 294 -29.97 -40.07 32.43
C PRO A 294 -30.27 -41.36 33.19
N LYS A 295 -31.54 -41.80 33.15
CA LYS A 295 -31.92 -43.16 33.55
C LYS A 295 -31.40 -44.13 32.49
N VAL A 296 -30.41 -44.93 32.87
CA VAL A 296 -29.92 -46.07 32.10
C VAL A 296 -31.03 -47.13 32.11
N TYR A 297 -31.59 -47.43 30.94
CA TYR A 297 -32.40 -48.62 30.75
C TYR A 297 -31.51 -49.69 30.12
N GLU A 298 -31.24 -50.75 30.87
CA GLU A 298 -30.63 -51.97 30.35
C GLU A 298 -31.54 -52.57 29.28
N ARG A 299 -31.01 -52.73 28.05
CA ARG A 299 -31.64 -53.54 27.01
C ARG A 299 -31.02 -54.93 27.04
N THR A 300 -31.86 -55.92 27.32
CA THR A 300 -31.63 -57.34 27.03
C THR A 300 -31.43 -57.56 25.53
N PRO A 301 -30.49 -58.42 25.11
CA PRO A 301 -30.33 -58.81 23.72
C PRO A 301 -31.17 -60.06 23.44
N GLU A 302 -32.23 -59.94 22.66
CA GLU A 302 -32.81 -61.09 21.98
C GLU A 302 -32.99 -60.79 20.49
N SER A 303 -32.47 -61.74 19.71
CA SER A 303 -32.88 -62.22 18.40
C SER A 303 -33.40 -61.20 17.38
N SER A 304 -32.80 -61.21 16.17
CA SER A 304 -33.57 -61.48 14.95
C SER A 304 -32.70 -61.51 13.69
N ILE A 305 -32.55 -62.72 13.16
CA ILE A 305 -32.96 -63.10 11.79
C ILE A 305 -32.14 -62.53 10.62
N SER A 306 -31.16 -63.36 10.25
CA SER A 306 -30.79 -63.73 8.87
C SER A 306 -31.96 -63.65 7.87
N GLY A 307 -31.75 -62.96 6.75
CA GLY A 307 -32.62 -63.09 5.60
C GLY A 307 -32.29 -62.17 4.42
N GLY A 308 -31.92 -62.78 3.29
CA GLY A 308 -32.39 -62.29 1.98
C GLY A 308 -31.36 -61.78 0.99
N LEU A 309 -30.61 -62.70 0.38
CA LEU A 309 -30.13 -62.57 -1.00
C LEU A 309 -31.32 -62.30 -1.94
N LYS A 310 -31.24 -61.27 -2.80
CA LYS A 310 -31.96 -61.24 -4.08
C LYS A 310 -31.10 -60.65 -5.19
N GLU A 311 -30.53 -61.59 -5.93
CA GLU A 311 -30.23 -61.60 -7.37
C GLU A 311 -31.19 -60.73 -8.19
N LYS A 312 -30.67 -59.93 -9.13
CA LYS A 312 -31.45 -59.40 -10.26
C LYS A 312 -30.74 -59.67 -11.57
N HIS A 313 -31.44 -60.51 -12.32
CA HIS A 313 -31.31 -60.91 -13.71
C HIS A 313 -30.99 -59.80 -14.72
N THR A 314 -30.06 -60.17 -15.60
CA THR A 314 -29.88 -59.76 -16.99
C THR A 314 -31.09 -60.15 -17.85
N VAL A 315 -31.57 -59.26 -18.71
CA VAL A 315 -32.35 -59.62 -19.91
C VAL A 315 -31.83 -58.78 -21.08
N VAL A 316 -31.63 -59.51 -22.18
CA VAL A 316 -31.18 -59.12 -23.52
C VAL A 316 -32.23 -58.29 -24.25
#